data_AF-S2E7Z0-F1
#
_entry.id   AF-S2E7Z0-F1
#
_cell.length_a   1.000
_cell.length_b   1.000
_cell.length_c   1.000
_cell.angle_alpha   90.00
_cell.angle_beta   90.00
_cell.angle_gamma   90.00
#
_symmetry.space_group_name_H-M   'P 1'
#
loop_
_entity.id
_entity.type
_entity.pdbx_description
1 polymer ?
#
loop_
_entity_poly.entity_id
_entity_poly.type
_entity_poly.pdbx_seq_one_letter_code
_entity_poly.pdbx_strand_id
1 'polypeptide(L)' 'MEVFRTTVKDQESAALILVKFQSIYPQYKVNFDLDDCDNIFRVEYYENLNIDELQTVFQQNGFSAFLLEDPQF' A
#
# COMPACT_ATOMS: atom_id res chain seq x y z
N MET A 1 4.90 10.34 -4.69
CA MET A 1 4.18 9.06 -4.52
C MET A 1 5.18 8.06 -3.99
N GLU A 2 4.77 7.14 -3.14
CA GLU A 2 5.64 6.06 -2.67
C GLU A 2 5.11 4.71 -3.15
N VAL A 3 6.01 3.77 -3.36
CA VAL A 3 5.72 2.44 -3.87
C VAL A 3 6.14 1.40 -2.84
N PHE A 4 5.26 0.44 -2.58
CA PHE A 4 5.48 -0.63 -1.62
C PHE A 4 5.35 -1.96 -2.32
N ARG A 5 6.27 -2.88 -2.04
CA ARG A 5 6.06 -4.30 -2.28
C ARG A 5 5.23 -4.86 -1.15
N THR A 6 4.18 -5.61 -1.45
CA THR A 6 3.32 -6.21 -0.43
C THR A 6 3.27 -7.73 -0.53
N THR A 7 2.78 -8.39 0.52
CA THR A 7 2.49 -9.83 0.51
C THR A 7 1.05 -10.14 0.11
N VAL A 8 0.26 -9.12 -0.28
CA VAL A 8 -1.13 -9.27 -0.74
C VAL A 8 -1.11 -9.83 -2.15
N LYS A 9 -1.83 -10.94 -2.40
CA LYS A 9 -1.76 -11.66 -3.70
C LYS A 9 -3.08 -11.77 -4.43
N ASP A 10 -4.18 -11.52 -3.74
CA ASP A 10 -5.53 -11.68 -4.25
C ASP A 10 -6.30 -10.35 -4.23
N GLN A 11 -7.24 -10.23 -5.16
CA GLN A 11 -8.02 -9.02 -5.35
C GLN A 11 -8.93 -8.72 -4.16
N GLU A 12 -9.43 -9.74 -3.44
CA GLU A 12 -10.31 -9.57 -2.30
C GLU A 12 -9.56 -8.88 -1.14
N SER A 13 -8.38 -9.38 -0.80
CA SER A 13 -7.50 -8.79 0.21
C SER A 13 -7.04 -7.40 -0.18
N ALA A 14 -6.69 -7.18 -1.45
CA ALA A 14 -6.33 -5.85 -1.95
C ALA A 14 -7.49 -4.87 -1.80
N ALA A 15 -8.72 -5.26 -2.17
CA ALA A 15 -9.91 -4.43 -2.01
C ALA A 15 -10.17 -4.10 -0.53
N LEU A 16 -10.01 -5.07 0.37
CA LEU A 16 -10.16 -4.85 1.82
C LEU A 16 -9.15 -3.80 2.33
N ILE A 17 -7.89 -3.90 1.92
CA ILE A 17 -6.84 -2.95 2.32
C ILE A 17 -7.14 -1.57 1.73
N LEU A 18 -7.55 -1.46 0.48
CA LEU A 18 -7.93 -0.17 -0.14
C LEU A 18 -9.05 0.52 0.64
N VAL A 19 -10.12 -0.21 1.00
CA VAL A 19 -11.23 0.33 1.79
C VAL A 19 -10.76 0.82 3.16
N LYS A 20 -9.86 0.07 3.83
CA LYS A 20 -9.28 0.49 5.11
C LYS A 20 -8.44 1.76 4.97
N PHE A 21 -7.56 1.82 3.97
CA PHE A 21 -6.76 3.02 3.71
C PHE A 21 -7.62 4.22 3.38
N GLN A 22 -8.66 4.06 2.56
CA GLN A 22 -9.59 5.14 2.23
C GLN A 22 -10.37 5.63 3.47
N SER A 23 -10.66 4.75 4.42
CA SER A 23 -11.34 5.09 5.67
C SER A 23 -10.42 5.82 6.67
N ILE A 24 -9.13 5.48 6.71
CA ILE A 24 -8.15 6.08 7.64
C ILE A 24 -7.59 7.38 7.05
N TYR A 25 -7.32 7.39 5.75
CA TYR A 25 -6.73 8.50 5.00
C TYR A 25 -7.59 8.86 3.78
N PRO A 26 -8.75 9.50 3.96
CA PRO A 26 -9.65 9.86 2.85
C PRO A 26 -9.00 10.72 1.77
N GLN A 27 -7.96 11.48 2.14
CA GLN A 27 -7.20 12.36 1.26
C GLN A 27 -6.08 11.65 0.47
N TYR A 28 -5.75 10.40 0.80
CA TYR A 28 -4.73 9.65 0.07
C TYR A 28 -5.36 8.97 -1.15
N LYS A 29 -4.60 8.90 -2.24
CA LYS A 29 -4.94 8.04 -3.37
C LYS A 29 -4.08 6.81 -3.29
N VAL A 30 -4.73 5.65 -3.18
CA VAL A 30 -4.08 4.35 -3.04
C VAL A 30 -4.51 3.45 -4.18
N ASN A 31 -3.58 2.64 -4.69
CA ASN A 31 -3.88 1.62 -5.69
C ASN A 31 -3.04 0.36 -5.44
N PHE A 32 -3.56 -0.76 -5.93
CA PHE A 32 -2.81 -2.00 -6.06
C PHE A 32 -2.57 -2.30 -7.53
N ASP A 33 -1.36 -2.75 -7.81
CA ASP A 33 -0.93 -3.29 -9.08
C ASP A 33 -0.57 -4.75 -8.82
N LEU A 34 -1.54 -5.62 -9.12
CA LEU A 34 -1.45 -7.07 -8.98
C LEU A 34 -1.19 -7.77 -10.31
N ASP A 35 -1.06 -7.00 -11.40
CA ASP A 35 -0.92 -7.55 -12.75
C ASP A 35 0.49 -8.12 -12.97
N ASP A 36 1.49 -7.56 -12.29
CA ASP A 36 2.84 -8.10 -12.20
C ASP A 36 3.01 -8.81 -10.85
N CYS A 37 3.71 -9.97 -10.83
CA CYS A 37 3.97 -10.81 -9.65
C CYS A 37 4.59 -10.10 -8.43
N ASP A 38 4.89 -8.81 -8.55
CA ASP A 38 5.52 -7.96 -7.57
C ASP A 38 4.56 -7.46 -6.49
N ASN A 39 3.23 -7.61 -6.64
CA ASN A 39 2.21 -7.30 -5.62
C ASN A 39 2.38 -5.88 -5.07
N ILE A 40 2.34 -4.91 -5.97
CA ILE A 40 2.72 -3.53 -5.69
C ILE A 40 1.53 -2.76 -5.12
N PHE A 41 1.78 -1.96 -4.08
CA PHE A 41 0.86 -0.98 -3.54
C PHE A 41 1.46 0.41 -3.73
N ARG A 42 0.72 1.34 -4.35
CA ARG A 42 1.18 2.72 -4.54
C ARG A 42 0.30 3.65 -3.74
N VAL A 43 0.93 4.66 -3.13
CA VAL A 43 0.25 5.69 -2.35
C VAL A 43 0.71 7.09 -2.77
N GLU A 44 -0.26 7.93 -3.10
CA GLU A 44 -0.10 9.38 -3.20
C GLU A 44 -0.68 10.02 -1.95
N TYR A 45 0.14 10.81 -1.26
CA TYR A 45 -0.19 11.52 -0.02
C TYR A 45 0.04 13.02 -0.21
N TYR A 46 -0.66 13.82 0.58
CA TYR A 46 -0.69 15.28 0.40
C TYR A 46 0.40 16.03 1.17
N GLU A 47 0.67 15.64 2.42
CA GLU A 47 1.60 16.35 3.29
C GLU A 47 2.77 15.46 3.72
N ASN A 48 2.49 14.46 4.56
CA ASN A 48 3.51 13.55 5.09
C ASN A 48 2.97 12.12 5.09
N LEU A 49 3.80 11.18 4.66
CA LEU A 49 3.53 9.76 4.79
C LEU A 49 4.23 9.22 6.03
N ASN A 50 3.46 8.67 6.98
CA ASN A 50 4.02 7.88 8.06
C ASN A 50 4.11 6.42 7.61
N ILE A 51 5.33 5.99 7.28
CA ILE A 51 5.60 4.63 6.77
C ILE A 51 5.29 3.57 7.82
N ASP A 52 5.62 3.83 9.09
CA ASP A 52 5.38 2.87 10.19
C ASP A 52 3.88 2.65 10.41
N GLU A 53 3.09 3.71 10.31
CA GLU A 53 1.63 3.63 10.45
C GLU A 53 1.01 2.87 9.27
N LEU A 54 1.47 3.15 8.04
CA LEU A 54 1.08 2.42 6.84
C LEU A 54 1.38 0.92 7.00
N GLN A 55 2.61 0.57 7.37
CA GLN A 55 3.00 -0.83 7.59
C GLN A 55 2.18 -1.50 8.69
N THR A 56 1.81 -0.76 9.73
CA THR A 56 0.95 -1.26 10.80
C THR A 56 -0.44 -1.64 10.27
N VAL A 57 -1.02 -0.86 9.34
CA VAL A 57 -2.29 -1.22 8.69
C VAL A 57 -2.16 -2.57 7.98
N PHE A 58 -1.08 -2.82 7.24
CA PHE A 58 -0.85 -4.12 6.60
C PHE A 58 -0.72 -5.25 7.63
N GLN A 59 0.09 -5.06 8.67
CA GLN A 59 0.34 -6.08 9.70
C GLN A 59 -0.93 -6.47 10.46
N GLN A 60 -1.78 -5.49 10.80
CA GLN A 60 -3.08 -5.74 11.46
C GLN A 60 -4.05 -6.55 10.58
N ASN A 61 -3.79 -6.64 9.28
CA ASN A 61 -4.56 -7.42 8.32
C ASN A 61 -3.87 -8.73 7.91
N GLY A 62 -2.74 -9.09 8.54
CA GLY A 62 -2.00 -10.31 8.24
C GLY A 62 -1.05 -10.20 7.03
N PHE A 63 -0.71 -8.98 6.60
CA PHE A 63 0.18 -8.72 5.46
C PHE A 63 1.40 -7.90 5.87
N SER A 64 2.40 -7.88 5.00
CA SER A 64 3.57 -6.99 5.13
C SER A 64 3.68 -6.08 3.92
N ALA A 65 4.15 -4.86 4.15
CA ALA A 65 4.47 -3.88 3.11
C ALA A 65 5.91 -3.39 3.32
N PHE A 66 6.69 -3.36 2.24
CA PHE A 66 8.09 -2.94 2.25
C PHE A 66 8.24 -1.76 1.29
N LEU A 67 8.73 -0.63 1.78
CA LEU A 67 9.02 0.52 0.93
C LEU A 67 10.05 0.09 -0.12
N LEU A 68 9.72 0.32 -1.39
CA LEU A 68 10.67 0.21 -2.47
C LEU A 68 11.23 1.61 -2.69
N GLU A 69 12.52 1.80 -2.38
CA GLU A 69 13.24 2.96 -2.90
C GLU A 69 13.17 2.87 -4.43
N ASP A 70 12.67 3.95 -5.03
CA ASP A 70 12.45 4.10 -6.46
C ASP A 70 13.63 3.48 -7.24
N PRO A 71 13.42 2.48 -8.14
CA PRO A 71 14.47 2.01 -9.02
C PRO A 71 14.75 3.10 -10.05
N GLN A 72 15.43 4.15 -9.62
CA GLN A 72 15.93 5.18 -10.51
C GLN A 72 17.01 4.55 -11.39
N PHE A 73 16.74 4.62 -12.69
CA PHE A 73 17.69 4.59 -13.80
C PHE A 73 19.07 5.16 -13.47
#